data_AF-A0A8T2NE36-F1
#
_entry.id   AF-A0A8T2NE36-F1
#
_cell.length_a   1.000
_cell.length_b   1.000
_cell.length_c   1.000
_cell.angle_alpha   90.00
_cell.angle_beta   90.00
_cell.angle_gamma   90.00
#
_symmetry.space_group_name_H-M   'P 1'
#
loop_
_entity.id
_entity.type
_entity.pdbx_description
1 polymer ?
#
loop_
_entity_poly.entity_id
_entity_poly.type
_entity_poly.pdbx_seq_one_letter_code
_entity_poly.pdbx_strand_id
1 'polypeptide(L)'
;MDICAELQEVSTMLEKVALLGSHAASDGKKESSPTDLLRSDYEKEIEEAKINHCNKTLALHRMLVWHAVSEQLKHSDTEADALRASICHTLDLSSRILKLQQESSDLHEQISQLQKQKLELKRLTHERMQELDELNRVRQHPEEGRYSSVLQKGQSVLEKHQKSTTIIQNVLRGVILASRLHWGADPKLRDLTLGLDSMPD
;
A
#
# COMPACT_ATOMS: atom_id res chain seq x y z
N MET A 1 27.67 -28.10 -34.02
CA MET A 1 27.45 -27.24 -32.84
C MET A 1 28.64 -26.32 -32.76
N ASP A 2 28.40 -25.01 -32.83
CA ASP A 2 29.46 -24.01 -32.87
C ASP A 2 29.88 -23.67 -31.44
N ILE A 3 30.93 -24.35 -30.96
CA ILE A 3 31.46 -24.23 -29.59
C ILE A 3 31.85 -22.77 -29.29
N CYS A 4 32.18 -21.98 -30.33
CA CYS A 4 32.45 -20.54 -30.18
C CYS A 4 31.20 -19.74 -29.78
N ALA A 5 30.01 -20.13 -30.26
CA ALA A 5 28.76 -19.44 -29.90
C ALA A 5 28.39 -19.70 -28.43
N GLU A 6 28.55 -20.93 -27.95
CA GLU A 6 28.29 -21.28 -26.54
C GLU A 6 29.31 -20.63 -25.60
N LEU A 7 30.59 -20.51 -26.01
CA LEU A 7 31.62 -19.79 -25.25
C LEU A 7 31.33 -18.29 -25.14
N GLN A 8 30.82 -17.68 -26.22
CA GLN A 8 30.40 -16.28 -26.21
C GLN A 8 29.24 -16.08 -25.23
N GLU A 9 28.28 -17.01 -25.23
CA GLU A 9 27.09 -16.95 -24.38
C GLU A 9 27.46 -17.08 -22.89
N VAL A 10 28.32 -18.05 -22.54
CA VAL A 10 28.84 -18.25 -21.18
C VAL A 10 29.65 -17.04 -20.70
N SER A 11 30.44 -16.40 -21.58
CA SER A 11 31.16 -15.17 -21.26
C SER A 11 30.20 -14.02 -20.92
N THR A 12 29.13 -13.82 -21.71
CA THR A 12 28.10 -12.82 -21.42
C THR A 12 27.29 -13.13 -20.16
N MET A 13 27.08 -14.41 -19.82
CA MET A 13 26.39 -14.78 -18.57
C MET A 13 27.27 -14.52 -17.33
N LEU A 14 28.58 -14.78 -17.42
CA LEU A 14 29.55 -14.48 -16.36
C LEU A 14 29.67 -12.97 -16.09
N GLU A 15 29.62 -12.13 -17.12
CA GLU A 15 29.59 -10.66 -16.96
C GLU A 15 28.30 -10.18 -16.25
N LYS A 16 27.14 -10.77 -16.56
CA LYS A 16 25.87 -10.45 -15.89
C LYS A 16 25.87 -10.83 -14.41
N VAL A 17 26.46 -11.98 -14.05
CA VAL A 17 26.61 -12.41 -12.65
C VAL A 17 27.55 -11.46 -11.88
N ALA A 18 28.58 -10.92 -12.52
CA ALA A 18 29.47 -9.93 -11.90
C ALA A 18 28.75 -8.60 -11.63
N LEU A 19 27.79 -8.19 -12.47
CA LEU A 19 27.04 -6.95 -12.30
C LEU A 19 25.94 -7.04 -11.22
N LEU A 20 25.34 -8.22 -11.04
CA LEU A 20 24.30 -8.45 -10.02
C LEU A 20 24.83 -8.45 -8.57
N GLY A 21 26.15 -8.60 -8.38
CA GLY A 21 26.78 -8.56 -7.05
C GLY A 21 26.98 -7.16 -6.45
N SER A 22 26.49 -6.11 -7.10
CA SER A 22 26.82 -4.71 -6.76
C SER A 22 25.61 -3.86 -6.35
N HIS A 23 24.69 -4.35 -5.51
CA HIS A 23 23.66 -3.51 -4.89
C HIS A 23 23.45 -3.85 -3.40
N ALA A 24 23.98 -2.98 -2.53
CA ALA A 24 23.32 -2.40 -1.34
C ALA A 24 24.35 -2.08 -0.24
N ALA A 25 24.84 -0.84 -0.23
CA ALA A 25 25.37 -0.22 0.99
C ALA A 25 24.71 1.15 1.13
N SER A 26 23.65 1.20 1.94
CA SER A 26 22.99 2.43 2.36
C SER A 26 23.85 3.06 3.46
N ASP A 27 24.45 4.21 3.15
CA ASP A 27 25.37 4.93 4.00
C ASP A 27 24.64 5.76 5.05
N GLY A 28 24.83 5.41 6.33
CA GLY A 28 24.34 6.13 7.49
C GLY A 28 25.40 7.09 7.98
N LYS A 29 25.24 8.38 7.69
CA LYS A 29 26.16 9.47 8.05
C LYS A 29 26.37 9.55 9.58
N LYS A 30 27.56 9.20 10.04
CA LYS A 30 28.12 9.63 11.33
C LYS A 30 29.25 10.62 11.04
N GLU A 31 29.21 11.78 11.68
CA GLU A 31 30.27 12.78 11.63
C GLU A 31 31.57 12.17 12.19
N SER A 32 32.48 11.80 11.29
CA SER A 32 33.86 11.41 11.59
C SER A 32 34.83 12.50 11.13
N SER A 33 36.01 12.57 11.76
CA SER A 33 37.06 13.54 11.45
C SER A 33 37.44 13.47 9.96
N PRO A 34 37.79 14.59 9.30
CA PRO A 34 38.22 14.59 7.89
C PRO A 34 39.33 13.58 7.58
N THR A 35 40.19 13.30 8.57
CA THR A 35 41.28 12.31 8.48
C THR A 35 40.78 10.87 8.52
N ASP A 36 39.68 10.59 9.22
CA ASP A 36 39.08 9.25 9.32
C ASP A 36 38.28 8.90 8.05
N LEU A 37 37.63 9.89 7.44
CA LEU A 37 36.98 9.75 6.13
C LEU A 37 37.99 9.43 5.03
N LEU A 38 39.09 10.19 4.96
CA LEU A 38 40.18 9.92 4.01
C LEU A 38 40.79 8.53 4.20
N ARG A 39 40.98 8.09 5.44
CA ARG A 39 41.46 6.73 5.72
C ARG A 39 40.49 5.66 5.24
N SER A 40 39.19 5.83 5.51
CA SER A 40 38.15 4.92 5.05
C SER A 40 38.08 4.85 3.52
N ASP A 41 38.26 5.99 2.84
CA ASP A 41 38.26 6.05 1.38
C ASP A 41 39.47 5.30 0.80
N TYR A 42 40.67 5.48 1.36
CA TYR A 42 41.85 4.73 0.94
C TYR A 42 41.74 3.23 1.21
N GLU A 43 41.16 2.82 2.34
CA GLU A 43 40.91 1.40 2.63
C GLU A 43 39.96 0.78 1.61
N LYS A 44 38.91 1.50 1.21
CA LYS A 44 37.98 1.08 0.18
C LYS A 44 38.66 0.98 -1.19
N GLU A 45 39.45 1.97 -1.58
CA GLU A 45 40.21 1.94 -2.85
C GLU A 45 41.20 0.78 -2.90
N ILE A 46 41.90 0.50 -1.79
CA ILE A 46 42.82 -0.63 -1.69
C ILE A 46 42.06 -1.95 -1.85
N GLU A 47 40.90 -2.09 -1.19
CA GLU A 47 40.12 -3.31 -1.26
C GLU A 47 39.52 -3.52 -2.66
N GLU A 48 39.03 -2.45 -3.30
CA GLU A 48 38.59 -2.49 -4.69
C GLU A 48 39.74 -2.85 -5.65
N ALA A 49 40.93 -2.28 -5.45
CA ALA A 49 42.11 -2.60 -6.24
C ALA A 49 42.53 -4.07 -6.07
N LYS A 50 42.46 -4.63 -4.86
CA LYS A 50 42.72 -6.06 -4.61
C LYS A 50 41.69 -6.96 -5.29
N ILE A 51 40.40 -6.65 -5.16
CA ILE A 51 39.32 -7.39 -5.81
C ILE A 51 39.53 -7.38 -7.33
N ASN A 52 39.82 -6.20 -7.89
CA ASN A 52 40.09 -6.05 -9.32
C ASN A 52 41.32 -6.86 -9.77
N HIS A 53 42.41 -6.81 -9.01
CA HIS A 53 43.61 -7.61 -9.30
C HIS A 53 43.31 -9.11 -9.25
N CYS A 54 42.60 -9.58 -8.22
CA CYS A 54 42.20 -10.98 -8.08
C CYS A 54 41.32 -11.43 -9.26
N ASN A 55 40.33 -10.62 -9.63
CA ASN A 55 39.44 -10.91 -10.76
C ASN A 55 40.21 -11.00 -12.09
N LYS A 56 41.13 -10.07 -12.35
CA LYS A 56 41.98 -10.09 -13.55
C LYS A 56 42.87 -11.33 -13.60
N THR A 57 43.51 -11.68 -12.48
CA THR A 57 44.36 -12.88 -12.38
C THR A 57 43.54 -14.15 -12.58
N LEU A 58 42.34 -14.23 -12.01
CA LEU A 58 41.43 -15.35 -12.19
C LEU A 58 40.97 -15.49 -13.65
N ALA A 59 40.63 -14.38 -14.31
CA ALA A 59 40.26 -14.36 -15.71
C ALA A 59 41.41 -14.88 -16.60
N LEU A 60 42.64 -14.41 -16.36
CA LEU A 60 43.83 -14.89 -17.05
C LEU A 60 44.04 -16.40 -16.85
N HIS A 61 43.98 -16.89 -15.62
CA HIS A 61 44.11 -18.32 -15.32
C HIS A 61 43.04 -19.15 -16.04
N ARG A 62 41.79 -18.70 -16.05
CA ARG A 62 40.70 -19.37 -16.79
C ARG A 62 40.98 -19.42 -18.29
N MET A 63 41.45 -18.32 -18.88
CA MET A 63 41.81 -18.30 -20.30
C MET A 63 42.95 -19.27 -20.62
N LEU A 64 43.99 -19.32 -19.78
CA LEU A 64 45.13 -20.23 -19.96
C LEU A 64 44.72 -21.69 -19.84
N VAL A 65 43.89 -22.03 -18.85
CA VAL A 65 43.34 -23.38 -18.69
C VAL A 65 42.49 -23.76 -19.90
N TRP A 66 41.58 -22.89 -20.33
CA TRP A 66 40.74 -23.16 -21.51
C TRP A 66 41.55 -23.31 -22.79
N HIS A 67 42.60 -22.50 -22.97
CA HIS A 67 43.53 -22.66 -24.08
C HIS A 67 44.18 -24.05 -24.05
N ALA A 68 44.72 -24.49 -22.91
CA ALA A 68 45.33 -25.80 -22.77
C ALA A 68 44.33 -26.95 -23.05
N VAL A 69 43.10 -26.85 -22.53
CA VAL A 69 42.01 -27.81 -22.80
C VAL A 69 41.66 -27.83 -24.30
N SER A 70 41.56 -26.65 -24.93
CA SER A 70 41.26 -26.52 -26.36
C SER A 70 42.33 -27.19 -27.23
N GLU A 71 43.61 -27.03 -26.89
CA GLU A 71 44.70 -27.72 -27.59
C GLU A 71 44.60 -29.24 -27.46
N GLN A 72 44.28 -29.77 -26.26
CA GLN A 72 44.07 -31.22 -26.09
C GLN A 72 42.87 -31.75 -26.89
N LEU A 73 41.79 -30.97 -26.99
CA LEU A 73 40.61 -31.35 -27.76
C LEU A 73 40.82 -31.36 -29.29
N LYS A 74 41.95 -30.86 -29.80
CA LYS A 74 42.32 -30.97 -31.22
C LYS A 74 42.87 -32.36 -31.56
N HIS A 75 43.37 -33.10 -30.58
CA HIS A 75 43.79 -34.47 -30.79
C HIS A 75 42.56 -35.37 -30.99
N SER A 76 42.64 -36.32 -31.92
CA SER A 76 41.55 -37.25 -32.24
C SER A 76 41.78 -38.59 -31.56
N ASP A 77 42.02 -38.56 -30.25
CA ASP A 77 42.17 -39.74 -29.41
C ASP A 77 40.94 -39.94 -28.51
N THR A 78 40.83 -41.15 -27.97
CA THR A 78 39.72 -41.56 -27.10
C THR A 78 39.62 -40.69 -25.83
N GLU A 79 40.74 -40.12 -25.39
CA GLU A 79 40.80 -39.26 -24.20
C GLU A 79 40.19 -37.88 -24.48
N ALA A 80 40.48 -37.29 -25.65
CA ALA A 80 39.88 -36.05 -26.12
C ALA A 80 38.35 -36.18 -26.30
N ASP A 81 37.86 -37.33 -26.79
CA ASP A 81 36.42 -37.59 -26.90
C ASP A 81 35.74 -37.72 -25.53
N ALA A 82 36.37 -38.42 -24.58
CA ALA A 82 35.88 -38.51 -23.21
C ALA A 82 35.86 -37.14 -22.50
N LEU A 83 36.91 -36.33 -22.71
CA LEU A 83 36.99 -34.97 -22.21
C LEU A 83 35.88 -34.08 -22.78
N ARG A 84 35.62 -34.17 -24.10
CA ARG A 84 34.55 -33.43 -24.77
C ARG A 84 33.17 -33.79 -24.21
N ALA A 85 32.89 -35.07 -24.04
CA ALA A 85 31.64 -35.55 -23.45
C ALA A 85 31.47 -35.03 -22.01
N SER A 86 32.53 -35.05 -21.21
CA SER A 86 32.54 -34.51 -19.84
C SER A 86 32.28 -33.00 -19.80
N ILE A 87 32.90 -32.23 -20.70
CA ILE A 87 32.67 -30.78 -20.82
C ILE A 87 31.21 -30.50 -21.20
N CYS A 88 30.68 -31.19 -22.22
CA CYS A 88 29.28 -31.02 -22.63
C CYS A 88 28.31 -31.33 -21.49
N HIS A 89 28.53 -32.42 -20.75
CA HIS A 89 27.71 -32.77 -19.59
C HIS A 89 27.82 -31.71 -18.48
N THR A 90 29.01 -31.20 -18.21
CA THR A 90 29.23 -30.14 -17.22
C THR A 90 28.54 -28.84 -17.61
N LEU A 91 28.54 -28.49 -18.90
CA LEU A 91 27.81 -27.32 -19.42
C LEU A 91 26.30 -27.47 -19.31
N ASP A 92 25.73 -28.64 -19.62
CA ASP A 92 24.29 -28.90 -19.44
C ASP A 92 23.89 -28.77 -17.96
N LEU A 93 24.66 -29.36 -17.05
CA LEU A 93 24.44 -29.21 -15.61
C LEU A 93 24.54 -27.75 -15.16
N SER A 94 25.54 -27.01 -15.64
CA SER A 94 25.72 -25.60 -15.28
C SER A 94 24.55 -24.74 -15.77
N SER A 95 24.07 -24.99 -16.99
CA SER A 95 22.88 -24.32 -17.56
C SER A 95 21.63 -24.58 -16.71
N ARG A 96 21.40 -25.84 -16.31
CA ARG A 96 20.29 -26.19 -15.41
C ARG A 96 20.40 -25.51 -14.05
N ILE A 97 21.59 -25.47 -13.47
CA ILE A 97 21.83 -24.78 -12.18
C ILE A 97 21.53 -23.30 -12.31
N LEU A 98 22.01 -22.63 -13.37
CA LEU A 98 21.73 -21.21 -13.61
C LEU A 98 20.23 -20.94 -13.76
N LYS A 99 19.51 -21.81 -14.48
CA LYS A 99 18.06 -21.69 -14.61
C LYS A 99 17.34 -21.79 -13.25
N LEU A 100 17.72 -22.77 -12.42
CA LEU A 100 17.16 -22.91 -11.08
C LEU A 100 17.49 -21.71 -10.17
N GLN A 101 18.70 -21.15 -10.29
CA GLN A 101 19.09 -19.95 -9.55
C GLN A 101 18.29 -18.72 -9.98
N GLN A 102 18.00 -18.58 -11.27
CA GLN A 102 17.14 -17.52 -11.78
C GLN A 102 15.71 -17.68 -11.25
N GLU A 103 15.13 -18.88 -11.37
CA GLU A 103 13.79 -19.18 -10.86
C GLU A 103 13.70 -18.92 -9.34
N SER A 104 14.74 -19.29 -8.58
CA SER A 104 14.81 -19.01 -7.15
C SER A 104 14.87 -17.50 -6.85
N SER A 105 15.62 -16.73 -7.64
CA SER A 105 15.71 -15.27 -7.48
C SER A 105 14.36 -14.61 -7.76
N ASP A 106 13.68 -15.03 -8.83
CA ASP A 106 12.37 -14.50 -9.21
C ASP A 106 11.30 -14.82 -8.16
N LEU A 107 11.33 -16.03 -7.57
CA LEU A 107 10.45 -16.40 -6.46
C LEU A 107 10.76 -15.58 -5.20
N HIS A 108 12.03 -15.33 -4.92
CA HIS A 108 12.43 -14.53 -3.77
C HIS A 108 11.94 -13.08 -3.87
N GLU A 109 12.00 -12.49 -5.07
CA GLU A 109 11.46 -11.15 -5.32
C GLU A 109 9.94 -11.12 -5.14
N GLN A 110 9.22 -12.12 -5.67
CA GLN A 110 7.76 -12.24 -5.48
C GLN A 110 7.38 -12.35 -4.00
N ILE A 111 8.10 -13.16 -3.22
CA ILE A 111 7.89 -13.28 -1.77
C ILE A 111 8.11 -11.93 -1.10
N SER A 112 9.18 -11.21 -1.46
CA SER A 112 9.49 -9.90 -0.92
C SER A 112 8.41 -8.87 -1.23
N GLN A 113 7.86 -8.89 -2.46
CA GLN A 113 6.74 -8.04 -2.86
C GLN A 113 5.46 -8.36 -2.07
N LEU A 114 5.13 -9.64 -1.91
CA LEU A 114 3.98 -10.06 -1.10
C LEU A 114 4.12 -9.65 0.37
N GLN A 115 5.33 -9.72 0.93
CA GLN A 115 5.60 -9.24 2.29
C GLN A 115 5.38 -7.73 2.43
N LYS A 116 5.82 -6.94 1.45
CA LYS A 116 5.56 -5.49 1.41
C LYS A 116 4.06 -5.20 1.35
N GLN A 117 3.33 -5.85 0.46
CA GLN A 117 1.86 -5.69 0.34
C GLN A 117 1.13 -6.09 1.63
N LYS A 118 1.54 -7.20 2.27
CA LYS A 118 0.98 -7.64 3.55
C LYS A 118 1.19 -6.60 4.65
N LEU A 119 2.37 -5.97 4.71
CA LEU A 119 2.65 -4.92 5.68
C LEU A 119 1.79 -3.67 5.42
N GLU A 120 1.65 -3.28 4.15
CA GLU A 120 0.80 -2.15 3.77
C GLU A 120 -0.67 -2.39 4.12
N LEU A 121 -1.20 -3.58 3.83
CA LEU A 121 -2.58 -3.95 4.20
C LEU A 121 -2.79 -3.95 5.71
N LYS A 122 -1.81 -4.43 6.49
CA LYS A 122 -1.86 -4.36 7.96
C LYS A 122 -1.91 -2.92 8.46
N ARG A 123 -1.11 -2.02 7.87
CA ARG A 123 -1.12 -0.59 8.19
C ARG A 123 -2.49 0.02 7.88
N LEU A 124 -3.01 -0.20 6.68
CA LEU A 124 -4.31 0.33 6.26
C LEU A 124 -5.45 -0.20 7.14
N THR A 125 -5.42 -1.49 7.50
CA THR A 125 -6.41 -2.09 8.39
C THR A 125 -6.38 -1.43 9.77
N HIS A 126 -5.17 -1.17 10.29
CA HIS A 126 -5.01 -0.49 11.57
C HIS A 126 -5.56 0.95 11.53
N GLU A 127 -5.28 1.70 10.46
CA GLU A 127 -5.80 3.06 10.27
C GLU A 127 -7.32 3.08 10.18
N ARG A 128 -7.93 2.15 9.43
CA ARG A 128 -9.39 2.02 9.35
C ARG A 128 -10.01 1.64 10.69
N MET A 129 -9.35 0.80 11.46
CA MET A 129 -9.82 0.44 12.80
C MET A 129 -9.78 1.64 13.74
N GLN A 130 -8.71 2.46 13.71
CA GLN A 130 -8.64 3.71 14.47
C GLN A 130 -9.73 4.70 14.08
N GLU A 131 -9.98 4.87 12.78
CA GLU A 131 -11.06 5.73 12.27
C GLU A 131 -12.44 5.25 12.75
N LEU A 132 -12.67 3.93 12.74
CA LEU A 132 -13.91 3.33 13.20
C LEU A 132 -14.10 3.47 14.71
N ASP A 133 -13.03 3.31 15.49
CA ASP A 133 -13.03 3.55 16.93
C ASP A 133 -13.34 5.02 17.25
N GLU A 134 -12.74 5.97 16.53
CA GLU A 134 -13.02 7.39 16.71
C GLU A 134 -14.48 7.74 16.38
N LEU A 135 -15.00 7.25 15.25
CA LEU A 135 -16.42 7.40 14.90
C LEU A 135 -17.34 6.77 15.94
N ASN A 136 -16.97 5.62 16.50
CA ASN A 136 -17.72 4.99 17.58
C ASN A 136 -17.68 5.83 18.87
N ARG A 137 -16.56 6.45 19.21
CA ARG A 137 -16.46 7.36 20.38
C ARG A 137 -17.32 8.60 20.19
N VAL A 138 -17.31 9.20 19.00
CA VAL A 138 -18.21 10.32 18.64
C VAL A 138 -19.68 9.88 18.75
N ARG A 139 -20.00 8.65 18.32
CA ARG A 139 -21.37 8.11 18.43
C ARG A 139 -21.78 7.77 19.86
N GLN A 140 -20.86 7.31 20.71
CA GLN A 140 -21.08 6.98 22.12
C GLN A 140 -21.06 8.21 23.04
N HIS A 141 -20.46 9.31 22.58
CA HIS A 141 -20.71 10.66 23.08
C HIS A 141 -21.58 11.43 22.10
N PRO A 142 -22.78 10.92 21.77
CA PRO A 142 -23.65 11.72 20.95
C PRO A 142 -23.95 12.97 21.77
N GLU A 143 -24.09 14.08 21.06
CA GLU A 143 -24.79 15.24 21.57
C GLU A 143 -26.28 14.92 21.91
N GLU A 144 -26.61 13.71 22.40
CA GLU A 144 -27.92 13.26 22.85
C GLU A 144 -28.51 14.25 23.86
N GLY A 145 -27.68 14.83 24.75
CA GLY A 145 -28.11 15.89 25.65
C GLY A 145 -28.52 17.19 24.93
N ARG A 146 -27.84 17.57 23.85
CA ARG A 146 -28.15 18.80 23.09
C ARG A 146 -29.32 18.58 22.14
N TYR A 147 -29.35 17.48 21.41
CA TYR A 147 -30.46 17.15 20.51
C TYR A 147 -31.77 16.95 21.28
N SER A 148 -31.74 16.22 22.40
CA SER A 148 -32.91 16.04 23.27
C SER A 148 -33.38 17.36 23.90
N SER A 149 -32.47 18.21 24.38
CA SER A 149 -32.85 19.50 24.98
C SER A 149 -33.38 20.52 23.96
N VAL A 150 -32.88 20.52 22.72
CA VAL A 150 -33.44 21.33 21.62
C VAL A 150 -34.84 20.84 21.25
N LEU A 151 -35.03 19.52 21.16
CA LEU A 151 -36.34 18.91 20.89
C LEU A 151 -37.37 19.25 21.99
N GLN A 152 -36.96 19.14 23.26
CA GLN A 152 -37.80 19.44 24.42
C GLN A 152 -38.19 20.93 24.48
N LYS A 153 -37.24 21.84 24.19
CA LYS A 153 -37.54 23.27 24.08
C LYS A 153 -38.52 23.57 22.94
N GLY A 154 -38.34 22.92 21.78
CA GLY A 154 -39.25 23.04 20.65
C GLY A 154 -40.68 22.58 21.00
N GLN A 155 -40.81 21.42 21.65
CA GLN A 155 -42.11 20.90 22.12
C GLN A 155 -42.78 21.85 23.12
N SER A 156 -42.03 22.39 24.09
CA SER A 156 -42.59 23.31 25.09
C SER A 156 -43.10 24.62 24.46
N VAL A 157 -42.38 25.15 23.46
CA VAL A 157 -42.82 26.34 22.71
C VAL A 157 -44.08 26.05 21.91
N LEU A 158 -44.13 24.91 21.23
CA LEU A 158 -45.29 24.49 20.46
C LEU A 158 -46.53 24.33 21.35
N GLU A 159 -46.39 23.66 22.50
CA GLU A 159 -47.47 23.47 23.47
C GLU A 159 -48.00 24.81 23.99
N LYS A 160 -47.11 25.78 24.25
CA LYS A 160 -47.51 27.14 24.67
C LYS A 160 -48.32 27.86 23.59
N HIS A 161 -47.91 27.74 22.33
CA HIS A 161 -48.63 28.35 21.21
C HIS A 161 -49.97 27.65 20.94
N GLN A 162 -50.03 26.33 21.07
CA GLN A 162 -51.27 25.56 20.97
C GLN A 162 -52.27 26.02 22.04
N LYS A 163 -51.86 26.06 23.31
CA LYS A 163 -52.68 26.56 24.43
C LYS A 163 -53.18 27.99 24.19
N SER A 164 -52.29 28.88 23.74
CA SER A 164 -52.66 30.27 23.46
C SER A 164 -53.69 30.37 22.34
N THR A 165 -53.55 29.54 21.29
CA THR A 165 -54.50 29.48 20.17
C THR A 165 -55.87 29.00 20.65
N THR A 166 -55.93 27.96 21.47
CA THR A 166 -57.17 27.46 22.08
C THR A 166 -57.86 28.53 22.92
N ILE A 167 -57.11 29.30 23.72
CA ILE A 167 -57.67 30.39 24.53
C ILE A 167 -58.23 31.50 23.63
N ILE A 168 -57.47 31.96 22.63
CA ILE A 168 -57.92 33.01 21.70
C ILE A 168 -59.18 32.56 20.96
N GLN A 169 -59.21 31.32 20.49
CA GLN A 169 -60.35 30.71 19.84
C GLN A 169 -61.58 30.67 20.75
N ASN A 170 -61.43 30.25 22.01
CA ASN A 170 -62.51 30.23 22.99
C ASN A 170 -63.06 31.63 23.30
N VAL A 171 -62.18 32.63 23.43
CA VAL A 171 -62.58 34.03 23.63
C VAL A 171 -63.33 34.55 22.40
N LEU A 172 -62.81 34.31 21.19
CA LEU A 172 -63.45 34.74 19.95
C LEU A 172 -64.83 34.11 19.76
N ARG A 173 -64.98 32.81 20.05
CA ARG A 173 -66.29 32.12 20.08
C ARG A 173 -67.25 32.83 21.03
N GLY A 174 -66.82 33.11 22.28
CA GLY A 174 -67.63 33.80 23.28
C GLY A 174 -68.11 35.18 22.82
N VAL A 175 -67.22 35.95 22.18
CA VAL A 175 -67.56 37.27 21.62
C VAL A 175 -68.56 37.14 20.47
N ILE A 176 -68.37 36.22 19.53
CA ILE A 176 -69.28 36.02 18.40
C ILE A 176 -70.69 35.63 18.90
N LEU A 177 -70.77 34.70 19.86
CA LEU A 177 -72.04 34.26 20.46
C LEU A 177 -72.73 35.41 21.23
N ALA A 178 -71.98 36.23 21.96
CA ALA A 178 -72.52 37.34 22.74
C ALA A 178 -72.94 38.55 21.87
N SER A 179 -72.35 38.72 20.69
CA SER A 179 -72.52 39.94 19.86
C SER A 179 -73.90 40.08 19.21
N ARG A 180 -74.84 39.14 19.40
CA ARG A 180 -76.21 39.16 18.82
C ARG A 180 -76.25 39.44 17.31
N LEU A 181 -75.15 39.19 16.60
CA LEU A 181 -75.10 39.22 15.15
C LEU A 181 -75.83 37.97 14.64
N HIS A 182 -76.61 38.08 13.56
CA HIS A 182 -77.26 36.92 12.93
C HIS A 182 -76.24 36.07 12.16
N TRP A 183 -75.22 35.54 12.87
CA TRP A 183 -74.11 34.79 12.29
C TRP A 183 -74.56 33.51 11.58
N GLY A 184 -75.71 32.95 11.95
CA GLY A 184 -76.34 31.84 11.25
C GLY A 184 -76.94 32.21 9.88
N ALA A 185 -77.17 33.50 9.61
CA ALA A 185 -77.75 33.99 8.36
C ALA A 185 -76.70 34.41 7.32
N ASP A 186 -75.48 34.77 7.75
CA ASP A 186 -74.35 35.04 6.85
C ASP A 186 -73.50 33.77 6.68
N PRO A 187 -73.45 33.18 5.47
CA PRO A 187 -72.67 31.97 5.19
C PRO A 187 -71.20 32.11 5.59
N LYS A 188 -70.59 33.29 5.43
CA LYS A 188 -69.17 33.51 5.72
C LYS A 188 -68.89 33.49 7.23
N LEU A 189 -69.80 34.04 8.03
CA LEU A 189 -69.70 34.03 9.49
C LEU A 189 -70.03 32.65 10.07
N ARG A 190 -70.97 31.93 9.45
CA ARG A 190 -71.28 30.53 9.78
C ARG A 190 -70.07 29.63 9.56
N ASP A 191 -69.42 29.73 8.40
CA ASP A 191 -68.25 28.92 8.07
C ASP A 191 -67.05 29.25 8.98
N LEU A 192 -66.86 30.53 9.33
CA LEU A 192 -65.85 30.95 10.30
C LEU A 192 -66.11 30.34 11.68
N THR A 193 -67.37 30.35 12.14
CA THR A 193 -67.76 29.83 13.46
C THR A 193 -67.63 28.31 13.51
N LEU A 194 -68.00 27.59 12.44
CA LEU A 194 -67.85 26.14 12.30
C LEU A 194 -66.38 25.71 12.13
N GLY A 195 -65.58 26.51 11.43
CA GLY A 195 -64.13 26.31 11.34
C GLY A 195 -63.45 26.44 12.70
N LEU A 196 -63.98 27.31 13.57
CA LEU A 196 -63.60 27.37 14.97
C LEU A 196 -64.07 26.16 15.78
N ASP A 197 -64.93 25.24 15.31
CA ASP A 197 -65.35 24.02 16.06
C ASP A 197 -64.52 22.76 15.72
N SER A 198 -63.73 22.79 14.64
CA SER A 198 -63.26 21.57 13.97
C SER A 198 -61.85 21.07 14.34
N MET A 199 -61.18 21.64 15.35
CA MET A 199 -59.82 21.21 15.72
C MET A 199 -59.84 20.33 16.97
N PRO A 200 -59.33 19.09 16.92
CA PRO A 200 -59.26 18.21 18.09
C PRO A 200 -58.21 18.69 19.11
N ASP A 201 -58.45 18.36 20.38
CA ASP A 201 -57.55 18.60 21.53
C ASP A 201 -56.16 17.97 21.34
#